data_AF-A0A7V6A1T9-F1
#
_entry.id   AF-A0A7V6A1T9-F1
#
_cell.length_a   1.000
_cell.length_b   1.000
_cell.length_c   1.000
_cell.angle_alpha   90.00
_cell.angle_beta   90.00
_cell.angle_gamma   90.00
#
_symmetry.space_group_name_H-M   'P 1'
#
loop_
_entity.id
_entity.type
_entity.pdbx_description
1 polymer ?
#
loop_
_entity_poly.entity_id
_entity_poly.type
_entity_poly.pdbx_seq_one_letter_code
_entity_poly.pdbx_strand_id
1 'polypeptide(L)'
;MPYIAPELRRDFDPLIDALAERLASQAEAAGHEAAFTGLLNYACTRLALAVVRRRFGRLRYWLIAALTGVFHNLASEFYRRLASPYEDRQMMLSGDVDLFREFLQEMEKESP
;
A
#
# COMPACT_ATOMS: atom_id res chain seq x y z
N MET A 1 -7.84 -7.35 -2.51
CA MET A 1 -7.69 -6.25 -3.48
C MET A 1 -8.51 -6.51 -4.74
N PRO A 2 -9.22 -5.51 -5.30
CA PRO A 2 -9.82 -5.65 -6.62
C PRO A 2 -8.71 -5.73 -7.66
N TYR A 3 -8.57 -6.89 -8.29
CA TYR A 3 -7.57 -7.09 -9.34
C TYR A 3 -8.05 -6.45 -10.64
N ILE A 4 -7.17 -5.70 -11.30
CA ILE A 4 -7.40 -5.26 -12.68
C ILE A 4 -6.85 -6.29 -13.67
N ALA A 5 -7.55 -6.44 -14.78
CA ALA A 5 -7.16 -7.34 -15.87
C ALA A 5 -5.76 -6.96 -16.40
N PRO A 6 -4.89 -7.92 -16.74
CA PRO A 6 -3.53 -7.65 -17.23
C PRO A 6 -3.49 -6.71 -18.44
N GLU A 7 -4.49 -6.76 -19.30
CA GLU A 7 -4.59 -5.95 -20.51
C GLU A 7 -4.70 -4.47 -20.18
N LEU A 8 -5.46 -4.14 -19.13
CA LEU A 8 -5.59 -2.76 -18.65
C LEU A 8 -4.27 -2.23 -18.09
N ARG A 9 -3.42 -3.10 -17.54
CA ARG A 9 -2.11 -2.69 -17.00
C ARG A 9 -1.21 -2.15 -18.08
N ARG A 10 -1.21 -2.76 -19.27
CA ARG A 10 -0.37 -2.35 -20.40
C ARG A 10 -0.54 -0.89 -20.78
N ASP A 11 -1.76 -0.36 -20.66
CA ASP A 11 -2.05 1.04 -20.98
C ASP A 11 -1.66 1.99 -19.83
N PHE A 12 -1.66 1.51 -18.59
CA PHE A 12 -1.36 2.32 -17.41
C PHE A 12 0.10 2.28 -16.99
N ASP A 13 0.79 1.15 -17.13
CA ASP A 13 2.15 0.93 -16.62
C ASP A 13 3.12 2.01 -17.13
N PRO A 14 3.17 2.37 -18.44
CA PRO A 14 4.07 3.43 -18.91
C PRO A 14 3.78 4.81 -18.30
N LEU A 15 2.50 5.10 -18.01
CA LEU A 15 2.10 6.37 -17.37
C LEU A 15 2.46 6.39 -15.88
N ILE A 16 2.34 5.23 -15.22
CA ILE A 16 2.72 5.05 -13.83
C ILE A 16 4.23 5.15 -13.69
N ASP A 17 5.00 4.50 -14.57
CA ASP A 17 6.46 4.55 -14.58
C ASP A 17 6.97 5.99 -14.80
N ALA A 18 6.38 6.71 -15.75
CA ALA A 18 6.73 8.11 -15.99
C ALA A 18 6.43 9.01 -14.78
N LEU A 19 5.31 8.77 -14.08
CA LEU A 19 4.99 9.50 -12.85
C LEU A 19 5.96 9.13 -11.72
N ALA A 20 6.29 7.85 -11.56
CA ALA A 20 7.21 7.36 -10.54
C ALA A 20 8.59 8.00 -10.68
N GLU A 21 9.13 8.03 -11.90
CA GLU A 21 10.41 8.69 -12.23
C GLU A 21 10.37 10.18 -11.85
N ARG A 22 9.26 10.86 -12.15
CA ARG A 22 9.09 12.27 -11.80
C ARG A 22 9.04 12.50 -10.29
N LEU A 23 8.36 11.63 -9.55
CA LEU A 23 8.28 11.72 -8.09
C LEU A 23 9.65 11.46 -7.44
N ALA A 24 10.39 10.46 -7.94
CA ALA A 24 11.71 10.10 -7.43
C ALA A 24 12.72 11.25 -7.64
N SER A 25 12.84 11.75 -8.87
CA SER A 25 13.73 12.89 -9.19
C SER A 25 13.39 14.16 -8.41
N GLN A 26 12.10 14.44 -8.18
CA GLN A 26 11.69 15.59 -7.35
C GLN A 26 11.98 15.38 -5.87
N ALA A 27 11.84 14.15 -5.36
CA ALA A 27 12.18 13.83 -3.97
C ALA A 27 13.68 14.00 -3.72
N GLU A 28 14.52 13.52 -4.65
CA GLU A 28 15.97 13.69 -4.59
C GLU A 28 16.37 15.17 -4.56
N ALA A 29 15.76 15.99 -5.43
CA ALA A 29 16.02 17.44 -5.47
C ALA A 29 15.60 18.19 -4.19
N ALA A 30 14.66 17.65 -3.40
CA ALA A 30 14.20 18.24 -2.15
C ALA A 30 15.20 18.07 -0.97
N GLY A 31 16.21 17.21 -1.13
CA GLY A 31 17.36 17.14 -0.22
C GLY A 31 17.13 16.44 1.12
N HIS A 32 16.03 15.70 1.30
CA HIS A 32 15.83 14.83 2.46
C HIS A 32 15.16 13.50 2.10
N GLU A 33 15.59 12.41 2.74
CA GLU A 33 15.20 11.04 2.39
C GLU A 33 13.70 10.80 2.43
N ALA A 34 12.98 11.44 3.36
CA ALA A 34 11.53 11.32 3.48
C ALA A 34 10.72 12.12 2.45
N ALA A 35 11.33 12.92 1.56
CA ALA A 35 10.62 13.84 0.66
C ALA A 35 9.63 13.12 -0.27
N PHE A 36 9.95 11.90 -0.69
CA PHE A 36 9.08 11.11 -1.56
C PHE A 36 7.72 10.82 -0.92
N THR A 37 7.64 10.74 0.41
CA THR A 37 6.39 10.41 1.13
C THR A 37 5.31 11.48 0.92
N GLY A 38 5.70 12.77 0.99
CA GLY A 38 4.79 13.89 0.76
C GLY A 38 4.34 13.97 -0.70
N LEU A 39 5.27 13.77 -1.64
CA LEU A 39 4.98 13.77 -3.08
C LEU A 39 4.06 12.61 -3.46
N LEU A 40 4.31 11.40 -2.95
CA LEU A 40 3.48 10.23 -3.20
C LEU A 40 2.08 10.40 -2.59
N ASN A 41 1.99 10.92 -1.37
CA ASN A 41 0.71 11.21 -0.72
C ASN A 41 -0.13 12.22 -1.55
N TYR A 42 0.51 13.28 -2.03
CA TYR A 42 -0.15 14.26 -2.90
C TYR A 42 -0.60 13.62 -4.22
N ALA A 43 0.29 12.88 -4.89
CA ALA A 43 0.00 12.24 -6.17
C ALA A 43 -1.19 11.27 -6.08
N CYS A 44 -1.17 10.37 -5.08
CA CYS A 44 -2.23 9.42 -4.81
C CYS A 44 -3.57 10.10 -4.52
N THR A 45 -3.58 11.08 -3.61
CA THR A 45 -4.79 11.82 -3.23
C THR A 45 -5.37 12.57 -4.42
N ARG A 46 -4.52 13.31 -5.15
CA ARG A 46 -4.93 14.08 -6.32
C ARG A 46 -5.45 13.17 -7.43
N LEU A 47 -4.79 12.04 -7.70
CA LEU A 47 -5.21 11.07 -8.71
C LEU A 47 -6.59 10.50 -8.38
N ALA A 48 -6.80 10.03 -7.14
CA ALA A 48 -8.08 9.48 -6.70
C ALA A 48 -9.24 10.50 -6.87
N LEU A 49 -9.06 11.73 -6.39
CA LEU A 49 -10.07 12.79 -6.54
C LEU A 49 -10.27 13.20 -8.00
N ALA A 50 -9.21 13.21 -8.80
CA ALA A 50 -9.28 13.51 -10.23
C ALA A 50 -10.08 12.44 -11.01
N VAL A 51 -9.93 11.16 -10.66
CA VAL A 51 -10.71 10.05 -11.20
C VAL A 51 -12.17 10.18 -10.80
N VAL A 52 -12.45 10.42 -9.51
CA VAL A 52 -13.82 10.62 -9.03
C VAL A 52 -14.51 11.78 -9.75
N ARG A 53 -13.83 12.93 -9.88
CA ARG A 53 -14.38 14.09 -10.57
C ARG A 53 -14.69 13.80 -12.04
N ARG A 54 -13.78 13.12 -12.76
CA ARG A 54 -13.99 12.76 -14.17
C ARG A 54 -15.10 11.74 -14.36
N ARG A 55 -15.22 10.76 -13.46
CA ARG A 55 -16.16 9.64 -13.60
C ARG A 55 -17.57 9.94 -13.11
N PHE A 56 -17.69 10.78 -12.07
CA PHE A 56 -18.95 11.01 -11.35
C PHE A 56 -19.38 12.48 -11.28
N GLY A 57 -18.51 13.43 -11.66
CA GLY A 57 -18.79 14.87 -11.65
C GLY A 57 -18.85 15.52 -10.26
N ARG A 58 -19.17 14.76 -9.21
CA ARG A 58 -19.29 15.23 -7.82
C ARG A 58 -18.86 14.16 -6.82
N LEU A 59 -18.33 14.59 -5.69
CA LEU A 59 -18.00 13.71 -4.57
C LEU A 59 -19.27 13.39 -3.76
N ARG A 60 -19.48 12.11 -3.44
CA ARG A 60 -20.58 11.63 -2.59
C ARG A 60 -19.98 10.82 -1.45
N TYR A 61 -20.69 10.70 -0.33
CA TYR A 61 -20.16 10.03 0.87
C TYR A 61 -19.69 8.58 0.59
N TRP A 62 -20.46 7.79 -0.15
CA TRP A 62 -20.06 6.42 -0.49
C TRP A 62 -18.76 6.35 -1.32
N LEU A 63 -18.44 7.39 -2.10
CA LEU A 63 -17.17 7.48 -2.84
C LEU A 63 -15.99 7.74 -1.89
N ILE A 64 -16.21 8.49 -0.80
CA ILE A 64 -15.20 8.68 0.24
C ILE A 64 -14.92 7.34 0.91
N ALA A 65 -15.96 6.62 1.34
CA ALA A 65 -15.82 5.29 1.93
C ALA A 65 -15.10 4.31 0.98
N ALA A 66 -15.45 4.31 -0.31
CA ALA A 66 -14.80 3.48 -1.32
C ALA A 66 -13.30 3.83 -1.49
N LEU A 67 -12.96 5.12 -1.60
CA LEU A 67 -11.55 5.55 -1.70
C LEU A 67 -10.75 5.19 -0.45
N THR A 68 -11.29 5.42 0.74
CA THR A 68 -10.66 5.04 2.01
C THR A 68 -10.40 3.54 2.05
N GLY A 69 -11.38 2.72 1.65
CA GLY A 69 -11.22 1.27 1.56
C GLY A 69 -10.13 0.85 0.56
N VAL A 70 -10.01 1.52 -0.59
CA VAL A 70 -8.93 1.27 -1.55
C VAL A 70 -7.56 1.58 -0.92
N PHE A 71 -7.39 2.74 -0.31
CA PHE A 71 -6.11 3.12 0.30
C PHE A 71 -5.73 2.24 1.50
N HIS A 72 -6.70 1.87 2.33
CA HIS A 72 -6.48 0.92 3.42
C HIS A 72 -5.99 -0.43 2.89
N ASN A 73 -6.65 -0.96 1.86
CA ASN A 73 -6.23 -2.21 1.24
C ASN A 73 -4.83 -2.13 0.64
N LEU A 74 -4.45 -1.02 0.00
CA LEU A 74 -3.10 -0.82 -0.52
C LEU A 74 -2.05 -0.87 0.60
N ALA A 75 -2.27 -0.14 1.69
CA ALA A 75 -1.37 -0.14 2.84
C ALA A 75 -1.22 -1.54 3.45
N SER A 76 -2.32 -2.25 3.65
CA SER A 76 -2.32 -3.61 4.20
C SER A 76 -1.58 -4.62 3.30
N GLU A 77 -1.61 -4.44 1.97
CA GLU A 77 -0.84 -5.30 1.07
C GLU A 77 0.67 -5.05 1.12
N PHE A 78 1.13 -3.81 1.36
CA PHE A 78 2.54 -3.56 1.60
C PHE A 78 3.02 -4.33 2.82
N TYR A 79 2.25 -4.28 3.91
CA TYR A 79 2.59 -5.03 5.11
C TYR A 79 2.57 -6.55 4.84
N ARG A 80 1.48 -7.07 4.28
CA ARG A 80 1.29 -8.51 4.08
C ARG A 80 2.26 -9.12 3.07
N ARG A 81 2.59 -8.42 1.98
CA ARG A 81 3.40 -8.97 0.89
C ARG A 81 4.87 -8.60 0.96
N LEU A 82 5.22 -7.49 1.62
CA LEU A 82 6.60 -7.00 1.66
C LEU A 82 7.16 -7.04 3.08
N ALA A 83 6.43 -6.51 4.07
CA ALA A 83 6.91 -6.46 5.46
C ALA A 83 6.92 -7.85 6.12
N SER A 84 5.83 -8.60 6.07
CA SER A 84 5.72 -9.92 6.71
C SER A 84 6.82 -10.89 6.25
N PRO A 85 7.11 -11.07 4.94
CA PRO A 85 8.24 -11.92 4.53
C PRO A 85 9.61 -11.41 4.99
N TYR A 86 9.77 -10.09 5.17
CA TYR A 86 10.98 -9.51 5.74
C TYR A 86 11.07 -9.79 7.25
N GLU A 87 9.97 -9.64 7.98
CA GLU A 87 9.86 -9.92 9.42
C GLU A 87 10.11 -11.41 9.70
N ASP A 88 9.55 -12.32 8.91
CA ASP A 88 9.82 -13.76 9.01
C ASP A 88 11.34 -14.05 8.92
N ARG A 89 12.04 -13.37 8.01
CA ARG A 89 13.50 -13.48 7.89
C ARG A 89 14.22 -12.91 9.11
N GLN A 90 13.76 -11.80 9.66
CA GLN A 90 14.36 -11.22 10.86
C GLN A 90 14.12 -12.10 12.10
N MET A 91 12.95 -12.71 12.22
CA MET A 91 12.62 -13.65 13.30
C MET A 91 13.54 -14.88 13.28
N MET A 92 13.87 -15.40 12.10
CA MET A 92 14.84 -16.51 11.98
C MET A 92 16.25 -16.14 12.45
N LEU A 93 16.63 -14.86 12.34
CA LEU A 93 17.98 -14.38 12.68
C LEU A 93 18.09 -13.93 14.14
N SER A 94 17.09 -13.20 14.63
CA SER A 94 17.12 -12.50 15.92
C SER A 94 16.28 -13.20 16.99
N GLY A 95 15.55 -14.25 16.62
CA GLY A 95 14.46 -14.77 17.43
C GLY A 95 13.21 -13.89 17.33
N ASP A 96 12.14 -14.33 17.98
CA ASP A 96 10.88 -13.61 18.09
C ASP A 96 10.52 -13.45 19.57
N VAL A 97 9.48 -12.68 19.88
CA VAL A 97 8.95 -12.58 21.24
C VAL A 97 8.47 -13.96 21.70
N ASP A 98 9.04 -14.43 22.80
CA ASP A 98 8.79 -15.73 23.41
C ASP A 98 7.31 -16.01 23.67
N LEU A 99 6.56 -15.01 24.16
CA LEU A 99 5.12 -15.13 24.43
C LEU A 99 4.28 -15.48 23.21
N PHE A 100 4.68 -15.12 21.98
CA PHE A 100 3.94 -15.54 20.79
C PHE A 100 3.94 -17.06 20.64
N ARG A 101 5.07 -17.70 20.93
CA ARG A 101 5.17 -19.16 20.90
C ARG A 101 4.32 -19.80 21.98
N GLU A 102 4.33 -19.25 23.19
CA GLU A 102 3.53 -19.77 24.32
C GLU A 102 2.04 -19.75 24.00
N PHE A 103 1.51 -18.61 23.55
CA PHE A 103 0.09 -18.50 23.20
C PHE A 103 -0.31 -19.39 22.01
N LEU A 104 0.54 -19.53 21.00
CA LEU A 104 0.26 -20.45 19.88
C LEU A 104 0.16 -21.90 20.35
N GLN A 105 1.01 -22.33 21.29
CA GLN A 105 0.95 -23.68 21.86
C GLN A 105 -0.29 -23.91 22.73
N GLU A 106 -0.76 -22.89 23.45
CA GLU A 106 -2.01 -22.96 24.21
C GLU A 106 -3.20 -23.14 23.26
N MET A 107 -3.26 -22.36 22.18
CA MET A 107 -4.33 -22.44 21.18
C MET A 107 -4.39 -23.81 20.47
N GLU A 108 -3.24 -24.42 20.20
CA GLU A 108 -3.16 -25.77 19.61
C GLU A 108 -3.71 -26.85 20.57
N LYS A 109 -3.45 -26.72 21.88
CA LYS A 109 -3.96 -27.65 22.91
C LYS A 109 -5.47 -27.54 23.10
N GLU A 110 -6.05 -26.36 22.83
CA GLU A 110 -7.48 -26.10 22.93
C GLU A 110 -8.27 -26.42 21.65
N SER A 111 -7.58 -26.73 20.54
CA SER A 111 -8.24 -27.16 19.30
C SER A 111 -8.61 -28.66 19.38
N PRO A 112 -9.91 -29.02 19.29
CA PRO A 112 -10.39 -30.41 19.43
C PRO A 112 -10.01 -31.34 18.29
#